data_AF-A0A3D5ZD96-F1
#
_entry.id   AF-A0A3D5ZD96-F1
#
_cell.length_a   1.000
_cell.length_b   1.000
_cell.length_c   1.000
_cell.angle_alpha   90.00
_cell.angle_beta   90.00
_cell.angle_gamma   90.00
#
_symmetry.space_group_name_H-M   'P 1'
#
loop_
_entity.id
_entity.type
_entity.pdbx_description
1 polymer ?
#
loop_
_entity_poly.entity_id
_entity_poly.type
_entity_poly.pdbx_seq_one_letter_code
_entity_poly.pdbx_strand_id
1 'polypeptide(L)' 'MNLPTKINHASSDNFFLLAGPCAVESRELVFSIATRIKEITDRLEIPFVF' A
#
# COMPACT_ATOMS: atom_id res chain seq x y z
N MET A 1 12.90 1.09 -12.90
CA MET A 1 12.60 0.06 -11.88
C MET A 1 11.27 -0.55 -12.27
N ASN A 2 11.25 -1.82 -12.71
CA ASN A 2 10.02 -2.45 -13.21
C ASN A 2 9.23 -3.04 -12.04
N LEU A 3 8.08 -2.47 -11.72
CA LEU A 3 7.15 -2.99 -10.72
C LEU A 3 6.39 -4.20 -11.30
N PRO A 4 6.05 -5.22 -10.49
CA PRO A 4 5.19 -6.33 -10.91
C PRO A 4 3.90 -5.82 -11.56
N THR A 5 3.45 -6.50 -12.62
CA THR A 5 2.27 -6.10 -13.43
C THR A 5 0.92 -6.12 -12.71
N LYS A 6 0.90 -6.46 -11.41
CA LYS A 6 -0.31 -6.54 -10.56
C LYS A 6 -0.25 -5.59 -9.36
N ILE A 7 0.28 -4.38 -9.55
CA ILE A 7 0.30 -3.33 -8.52
C ILE A 7 -0.58 -2.17 -8.99
N ASN A 8 -1.48 -1.71 -8.11
CA ASN A 8 -2.29 -0.52 -8.39
C ASN A 8 -1.37 0.70 -8.53
N HIS A 9 -1.68 1.61 -9.46
CA HIS A 9 -0.88 2.82 -9.73
C HIS A 9 0.57 2.55 -10.16
N ALA A 10 0.87 1.35 -10.68
CA ALA A 10 2.22 0.95 -11.11
C ALA A 10 2.82 1.82 -12.23
N SER A 11 1.99 2.56 -12.97
CA SER A 11 2.41 3.49 -14.03
C SER A 11 2.40 4.96 -13.59
N SER A 12 2.14 5.26 -12.31
CA SER A 12 2.22 6.63 -11.80
C SER A 12 3.68 7.12 -11.78
N ASP A 13 3.87 8.43 -11.85
CA ASP A 13 5.19 9.09 -11.69
C ASP A 13 5.52 9.35 -10.20
N ASN A 14 4.92 8.56 -9.30
CA ASN A 14 5.14 8.64 -7.86
C ASN A 14 6.17 7.60 -7.37
N PHE A 15 6.61 7.78 -6.14
CA PHE A 15 7.42 6.78 -5.45
C PHE A 15 6.58 5.53 -5.09
N PHE A 16 7.26 4.41 -4.86
CA PHE A 16 6.64 3.19 -4.36
C PHE A 16 6.66 3.14 -2.83
N LEU A 17 5.53 2.84 -2.20
CA LEU A 17 5.40 2.71 -0.75
C LEU A 17 5.33 1.23 -0.33
N LEU A 18 6.22 0.83 0.58
CA LEU A 18 6.13 -0.43 1.33
C LEU A 18 5.90 -0.07 2.79
N ALA A 19 4.71 -0.34 3.33
CA ALA A 19 4.36 0.08 4.68
C ALA A 19 3.30 -0.81 5.35
N GLY A 20 3.59 -1.24 6.57
CA GLY A 20 2.70 -2.01 7.42
C GLY A 20 3.15 -1.97 8.90
N PRO A 21 2.40 -2.60 9.81
CA PRO A 21 2.81 -2.72 11.21
C PRO A 21 4.04 -3.62 11.33
N CYS A 22 4.86 -3.39 12.36
CA CYS A 22 6.06 -4.20 12.63
C CYS A 22 5.71 -5.66 12.97
N ALA A 23 4.56 -5.88 13.62
CA ALA A 23 4.08 -7.19 14.02
C ALA A 23 2.61 -7.38 13.63
N VAL A 24 2.25 -8.62 13.32
CA VAL A 24 0.86 -9.03 13.09
C VAL A 24 0.25 -9.41 14.43
N GLU A 25 -0.37 -8.43 15.09
CA GLU A 25 -0.93 -8.62 16.44
C GLU A 25 -2.37 -9.14 16.43
N SER A 26 -3.23 -8.58 15.57
CA SER A 26 -4.61 -9.04 15.39
C SER A 26 -5.09 -8.77 13.97
N ARG A 27 -6.09 -9.53 13.53
CA ARG A 27 -6.69 -9.37 12.21
C ARG A 27 -7.32 -7.98 12.08
N GLU A 28 -8.04 -7.55 13.10
CA GLU A 28 -8.77 -6.28 13.12
C GLU A 28 -7.80 -5.11 13.00
N LEU A 29 -6.71 -5.12 13.76
CA LEU A 29 -5.68 -4.08 13.70
C LEU A 29 -5.04 -4.04 12.31
N VAL A 30 -4.58 -5.19 11.82
CA VAL A 30 -3.91 -5.29 10.52
C VAL A 30 -4.80 -4.78 9.39
N PHE A 31 -6.06 -5.22 9.33
CA PHE A 31 -6.99 -4.77 8.29
C PHE A 31 -7.35 -3.29 8.43
N SER A 32 -7.46 -2.76 9.65
CA SER A 32 -7.73 -1.33 9.86
C SER A 32 -6.60 -0.44 9.31
N ILE A 33 -5.33 -0.82 9.57
CA ILE A 33 -4.16 -0.09 9.07
C ILE A 33 -4.05 -0.25 7.55
N ALA A 34 -4.17 -1.47 7.03
CA ALA A 34 -4.07 -1.75 5.60
C ALA A 34 -5.11 -0.96 4.79
N THR A 35 -6.37 -0.96 5.26
CA THR A 35 -7.46 -0.22 4.60
C THR A 35 -7.16 1.27 4.61
N ARG A 36 -6.71 1.82 5.75
CA ARG A 36 -6.43 3.24 5.87
C ARG A 36 -5.27 3.70 4.98
N ILE A 37 -4.17 2.95 4.94
CA ILE A 37 -3.04 3.27 4.06
C ILE A 37 -3.47 3.14 2.59
N LYS A 38 -4.19 2.07 2.23
CA LYS A 38 -4.70 1.86 0.88
C LYS A 38 -5.57 3.02 0.39
N GLU A 39 -6.49 3.51 1.21
CA GLU A 39 -7.34 4.68 0.88
C GLU A 39 -6.50 5.94 0.57
N ILE A 40 -5.45 6.17 1.37
CA ILE A 40 -4.55 7.32 1.19
C ILE A 40 -3.75 7.16 -0.11
N THR A 41 -3.14 6.00 -0.33
CA THR A 41 -2.32 5.72 -1.51
C THR A 41 -3.15 5.70 -2.79
N ASP A 42 -4.41 5.25 -2.73
CA ASP A 42 -5.32 5.28 -3.87
C ASP A 42 -5.65 6.71 -4.29
N ARG A 43 -5.95 7.59 -3.33
CA ARG A 43 -6.26 9.01 -3.62
C ARG A 43 -5.06 9.77 -4.19
N LEU A 44 -3.85 9.38 -3.80
CA LEU A 44 -2.61 10.03 -4.22
C LEU A 44 -1.94 9.33 -5.43
N GLU A 45 -2.55 8.26 -5.94
CA GLU A 45 -1.99 7.44 -7.02
C GLU A 45 -0.56 6.95 -6.70
N ILE A 46 -0.35 6.50 -5.46
CA ILE A 46 0.94 5.95 -5.00
C ILE A 46 0.89 4.43 -5.08
N PRO A 47 1.79 3.76 -5.81
CA PRO A 47 1.85 2.31 -5.84
C PRO A 47 2.33 1.79 -4.48
N PHE A 48 1.61 0.81 -3.96
CA PHE A 48 1.67 0.45 -2.54
C PHE A 48 1.61 -1.06 -2.32
N VAL A 49 2.42 -1.54 -1.39
CA VAL A 49 2.32 -2.88 -0.78
C VAL A 49 2.27 -2.73 0.74
N PHE A 50 1.26 -3.38 1.34
CA PHE A 50 1.08 -3.46 2.78
C PHE A 50 1.98 -4.53 3.39
#